data_AF-A0A7Y2CJZ8-F1
#
_entry.id   AF-A0A7Y2CJZ8-F1
#
_cell.length_a   1.000
_cell.length_b   1.000
_cell.length_c   1.000
_cell.angle_alpha   90.00
_cell.angle_beta   90.00
_cell.angle_gamma   90.00
#
_symmetry.space_group_name_H-M   'P 1'
#
loop_
_entity.id
_entity.type
_entity.pdbx_description
1 polymer ?
#
loop_
_entity_poly.entity_id
_entity_poly.type
_entity_poly.pdbx_seq_one_letter_code
_entity_poly.pdbx_strand_id
1 'polypeptide(L)'
;APFGFGNPRPVFLLRDVAPAGAVKVVGRGHLKMGLGRNGRPLDCIGFDLGERVDPSRPPEHMDVVGHVTINEWNDRRNEQLQVIDFREAGT
;
A
#
# COMPACT_ATOMS: atom_id res chain seq x y z
N ALA A 1 -8.21 15.10 -11.61
CA ALA A 1 -9.66 14.87 -11.80
C ALA A 1 -10.17 15.78 -12.91
N PRO A 2 -11.23 15.37 -13.65
CA PRO A 2 -12.06 14.19 -13.43
C PRO A 2 -11.41 12.89 -13.93
N PHE A 3 -11.62 11.78 -13.22
CA PHE A 3 -11.19 10.43 -13.62
C PHE A 3 -12.41 9.59 -13.98
N GLY A 4 -12.24 8.62 -14.88
CA GLY A 4 -13.33 7.77 -15.34
C GLY A 4 -12.96 6.95 -16.57
N PHE A 5 -13.97 6.45 -17.29
CA PHE A 5 -13.77 5.75 -18.55
C PHE A 5 -13.05 6.69 -19.55
N GLY A 6 -11.92 6.24 -20.11
CA GLY A 6 -11.06 7.06 -20.98
C GLY A 6 -10.05 7.96 -20.25
N ASN A 7 -10.12 8.08 -18.91
CA ASN A 7 -9.11 8.75 -18.10
C ASN A 7 -8.97 8.06 -16.72
N PRO A 8 -8.38 6.85 -16.67
CA PRO A 8 -8.25 6.12 -15.41
C PRO A 8 -7.36 6.90 -14.43
N ARG A 9 -7.56 6.63 -13.13
CA ARG A 9 -6.69 7.18 -12.10
C ARG A 9 -5.24 6.70 -12.34
N PRO A 10 -4.23 7.57 -12.17
CA PRO A 10 -2.84 7.15 -12.26
C PRO A 10 -2.52 6.01 -11.30
N VAL A 11 -1.78 5.02 -11.79
CA VAL A 11 -1.23 3.93 -10.98
C VAL A 11 0.26 4.17 -10.84
N PHE A 12 0.73 4.22 -9.60
CA PHE A 12 2.14 4.37 -9.28
C PHE A 12 2.74 3.00 -8.96
N LEU A 13 4.00 2.81 -9.36
CA LEU A 13 4.80 1.64 -9.02
C LEU A 13 5.91 2.06 -8.07
N LEU A 14 5.92 1.48 -6.87
CA LEU A 14 7.04 1.51 -5.93
C LEU A 14 7.80 0.21 -6.13
N ARG A 15 9.05 0.30 -6.58
CA ARG A 15 9.90 -0.87 -6.79
C ARG A 15 10.84 -1.07 -5.62
N ASP A 16 11.10 -2.33 -5.30
CA ASP A 16 12.13 -2.74 -4.35
C ASP A 16 12.04 -1.97 -3.02
N VAL A 17 10.83 -1.93 -2.45
CA VAL A 17 10.55 -1.26 -1.16
C VAL A 17 10.36 -2.26 -0.05
N ALA A 18 10.94 -1.96 1.11
CA ALA A 18 10.79 -2.78 2.31
C ALA A 18 9.60 -2.33 3.17
N PRO A 19 8.92 -3.25 3.86
CA PRO A 19 8.01 -2.92 4.94
C PRO A 19 8.74 -2.15 6.06
N ALA A 20 8.25 -0.94 6.35
CA ALA A 20 8.74 -0.12 7.45
C ALA A 20 7.87 -0.32 8.68
N GLY A 21 8.20 -1.36 9.47
CA GLY A 21 7.47 -1.76 10.67
C GLY A 21 6.52 -2.94 10.43
N ALA A 22 5.52 -3.09 11.30
CA ALA A 22 4.63 -4.24 11.28
C ALA A 22 3.66 -4.21 10.08
N VAL A 23 3.66 -5.30 9.30
CA VAL A 23 2.58 -5.62 8.35
C VAL A 23 1.41 -6.20 9.16
N LYS A 24 0.19 -5.79 8.84
CA LYS A 24 -1.02 -6.18 9.60
C LYS A 24 -2.17 -6.48 8.67
N VAL A 25 -3.03 -7.41 9.10
CA VAL A 25 -4.38 -7.56 8.56
C VAL A 25 -5.34 -6.82 9.50
N VAL A 26 -6.13 -5.90 8.95
CA VAL A 26 -7.05 -5.04 9.71
C VAL A 26 -8.47 -5.15 9.17
N GLY A 27 -9.46 -4.80 9.99
CA GLY A 27 -10.86 -4.80 9.59
C GLY A 27 -11.31 -6.19 9.10
N ARG A 28 -11.88 -6.24 7.89
CA ARG A 28 -12.40 -7.47 7.26
C ARG A 28 -11.40 -8.03 6.24
N GLY A 29 -10.14 -8.20 6.61
CA GLY A 29 -9.13 -8.81 5.74
C GLY A 29 -8.34 -7.81 4.88
N HIS A 30 -8.18 -6.56 5.32
CA HIS A 30 -7.42 -5.56 4.58
C HIS A 30 -5.94 -5.56 5.00
N LEU A 31 -5.04 -5.46 4.03
CA LEU A 31 -3.61 -5.31 4.25
C LEU A 31 -3.29 -3.88 4.68
N LYS A 32 -2.64 -3.71 5.83
CA LYS A 32 -2.13 -2.43 6.33
C LYS A 32 -0.62 -2.55 6.54
N MET A 33 0.14 -1.62 5.98
CA MET A 33 1.60 -1.60 6.12
C MET A 33 2.16 -0.19 5.90
N GLY A 34 3.32 0.08 6.47
CA GLY A 34 4.16 1.21 6.06
C GLY A 34 5.19 0.73 5.05
N LEU A 35 5.44 1.51 3.99
CA LEU A 35 6.51 1.24 3.02
C LEU A 35 7.54 2.36 3.07
N GLY A 36 8.83 2.04 3.04
CA GLY A 36 9.85 3.07 2.98
C GLY A 36 11.27 2.52 2.89
N ARG A 37 12.14 3.29 2.22
CA ARG A 37 13.57 2.99 2.12
C ARG A 37 14.42 3.88 3.02
N ASN A 38 14.00 5.13 3.25
CA ASN A 38 14.61 6.11 4.17
C ASN A 38 13.59 7.23 4.49
N GLY A 39 13.40 7.57 5.77
CA GLY A 39 12.51 8.66 6.21
C GLY A 39 11.15 8.20 6.73
N ARG A 40 10.13 9.06 6.62
CA ARG A 40 8.76 8.77 7.09
C ARG A 40 8.14 7.66 6.22
N PRO A 41 7.70 6.54 6.81
CA PRO A 41 7.01 5.49 6.05
C PRO A 41 5.77 6.03 5.35
N LEU A 42 5.57 5.61 4.10
CA LEU A 42 4.33 5.83 3.37
C LEU A 42 3.28 4.86 3.88
N ASP A 43 2.18 5.39 4.40
CA ASP A 43 1.04 4.58 4.86
C ASP A 43 0.39 3.89 3.66
N CYS A 44 0.11 2.60 3.76
CA CYS A 44 -0.48 1.80 2.69
C CYS A 44 -1.70 1.02 3.20
N ILE A 45 -2.76 0.95 2.39
CA ILE A 45 -3.92 0.09 2.62
C ILE A 45 -4.24 -0.70 1.33
N GLY A 46 -4.32 -2.02 1.44
CA GLY A 46 -4.80 -2.91 0.39
C GLY A 46 -6.13 -3.52 0.79
N PHE A 47 -7.21 -3.14 0.13
CA PHE A 47 -8.52 -3.74 0.39
C PHE A 47 -8.53 -5.17 -0.12
N ASP A 48 -9.00 -6.08 0.74
CA ASP A 48 -9.12 -7.52 0.49
C ASP A 48 -7.81 -8.22 0.08
N LEU A 49 -6.66 -7.62 0.43
CA LEU A 49 -5.33 -8.19 0.18
C LEU A 49 -4.72 -8.90 1.40
N GLY A 50 -5.44 -8.99 2.52
CA GLY A 50 -4.92 -9.52 3.79
C GLY A 50 -4.55 -11.00 3.74
N GLU A 51 -5.26 -11.82 2.95
CA GLU A 51 -4.98 -13.26 2.81
C GLU A 51 -3.73 -13.54 1.96
N ARG A 52 -3.20 -12.54 1.25
CA ARG A 52 -2.04 -12.69 0.36
C ARG A 52 -0.69 -12.56 1.06
N VAL A 53 -0.69 -12.27 2.36
CA VAL A 53 0.53 -12.12 3.15
C VAL A 53 0.35 -12.80 4.50
N ASP A 54 1.41 -13.48 4.95
CA ASP A 54 1.55 -13.85 6.36
C ASP A 54 2.16 -12.65 7.11
N PRO A 55 1.44 -11.97 8.01
CA PRO A 55 1.97 -10.83 8.75
C PRO A 55 3.17 -11.16 9.65
N SER A 56 3.34 -12.43 10.03
CA SER A 56 4.49 -12.90 10.80
C SER A 56 5.74 -13.09 9.94
N ARG A 57 5.57 -13.19 8.63
CA ARG A 57 6.63 -13.40 7.65
C ARG A 57 6.35 -12.62 6.35
N PRO A 58 6.32 -11.28 6.39
CA PRO A 58 6.15 -10.49 5.18
C PRO A 58 7.42 -10.58 4.31
N PRO A 59 7.32 -10.36 2.99
CA PRO A 59 8.50 -10.26 2.14
C PRO A 59 9.43 -9.14 2.60
N GLU A 60 10.73 -9.35 2.49
CA GLU A 60 11.73 -8.35 2.88
C GLU A 60 11.67 -7.13 1.95
N HIS A 61 11.48 -7.39 0.65
CA HIS A 61 11.36 -6.40 -0.41
C HIS A 61 10.16 -6.71 -1.30
N MET A 62 9.46 -5.66 -1.74
CA MET A 62 8.20 -5.79 -2.48
C MET A 62 8.14 -4.76 -3.61
N ASP A 63 7.54 -5.16 -4.73
CA ASP A 63 7.05 -4.24 -5.75
C ASP A 63 5.56 -4.02 -5.51
N VAL A 64 5.15 -2.76 -5.38
CA VAL A 64 3.78 -2.39 -5.00
C VAL A 64 3.21 -1.41 -6.01
N VAL A 65 1.98 -1.68 -6.46
CA VAL A 65 1.22 -0.78 -7.33
C VAL A 65 -0.02 -0.26 -6.63
N GLY A 66 -0.32 1.02 -6.84
CA GLY A 66 -1.46 1.64 -6.18
C GLY A 66 -1.77 3.05 -6.62
N HIS A 67 -2.84 3.59 -6.05
CA HIS A 67 -3.22 4.99 -6.21
C HIS A 67 -2.74 5.79 -5.00
N VAL A 68 -2.10 6.93 -5.24
CA VAL A 68 -1.86 7.92 -4.18
C VAL A 68 -3.19 8.56 -3.83
N THR A 69 -3.57 8.50 -2.55
CA THR A 69 -4.81 9.03 -2.00
C THR A 69 -4.53 9.86 -0.76
N ILE A 70 -5.49 10.69 -0.39
CA ILE A 70 -5.54 11.30 0.94
C ILE A 70 -6.57 10.51 1.73
N ASN A 71 -6.14 9.89 2.82
CA ASN A 71 -7.05 9.29 3.79
C ASN A 71 -7.54 10.38 4.74
N GLU A 72 -8.85 10.61 4.77
CA GLU A 72 -9.50 11.60 5.63
C GLU A 72 -10.32 10.86 6.69
N TRP A 73 -9.85 10.89 7.94
CA TRP A 73 -10.51 10.23 9.06
C TRP A 73 -10.41 11.07 10.32
N ASN A 74 -11.55 11.35 10.96
CA ASN A 74 -11.63 12.12 12.21
C ASN A 74 -10.86 13.46 12.12
N ASP A 75 -11.15 14.24 11.09
CA ASP A 75 -10.52 15.53 10.74
C ASP A 75 -9.01 15.48 10.50
N ARG A 76 -8.41 14.29 10.41
CA ARG A 76 -7.01 14.09 10.03
C ARG A 76 -6.92 13.68 8.57
N ARG A 77 -6.00 14.32 7.86
CA ARG A 77 -5.69 14.03 6.46
C ARG A 77 -4.27 13.51 6.38
N ASN A 78 -4.09 12.28 5.91
CA ASN A 78 -2.78 11.67 5.74
C ASN A 78 -2.61 11.18 4.30
N GLU A 79 -1.41 11.33 3.75
CA GLU A 79 -1.05 10.70 2.48
C GLU A 79 -1.04 9.18 2.67
N GLN A 80 -1.68 8.46 1.73
CA GLN A 80 -1.76 7.02 1.76
C GLN A 80 -1.65 6.46 0.34
N LEU A 81 -1.04 5.29 0.21
CA LEU A 81 -1.15 4.48 -1.00
C LEU A 81 -2.30 3.48 -0.83
N GLN A 82 -3.33 3.61 -1.67
CA GLN A 82 -4.31 2.55 -1.83
C GLN A 82 -3.73 1.49 -2.77
N VAL A 83 -3.27 0.39 -2.20
CA VAL A 83 -2.65 -0.73 -2.90
C VAL A 83 -3.70 -1.44 -3.74
N ILE A 84 -3.37 -1.63 -5.01
CA ILE A 84 -4.12 -2.46 -5.95
C ILE A 84 -3.56 -3.88 -5.91
N ASP A 85 -2.23 -3.99 -5.98
CA ASP A 85 -1.52 -5.25 -6.04
C ASP A 85 -0.08 -5.10 -5.53
N PHE A 86 0.53 -6.21 -5.13
CA PHE A 86 1.93 -6.30 -4.77
C PHE A 86 2.49 -7.67 -5.13
N ARG A 87 3.81 -7.73 -5.24
CA ARG A 87 4.56 -8.99 -5.29
C ARG A 87 5.85 -8.85 -4.50
N GLU A 88 6.44 -9.98 -4.13
CA GLU A 88 7.84 -10.00 -3.72
C GLU A 88 8.72 -9.42 -4.85
N ALA A 89 9.67 -8.56 -4.47
CA ALA A 89 10.60 -8.00 -5.43
C ALA A 89 11.45 -9.14 -6.00
N GLY A 90 11.59 -9.18 -7.32
CA GLY A 90 12.40 -10.19 -8.00
C GLY A 90 13.78 -9.62 -8.26
N THR A 91 14.81 -10.43 -8.12
CA THR A 91 16.18 -10.13 -8.57
C THR A 91 16.25 -10.06 -10.09
#